data_AF-A0A2E4KFW5-F1
#
_entry.id   AF-A0A2E4KFW5-F1
#
_cell.length_a   1.000
_cell.length_b   1.000
_cell.length_c   1.000
_cell.angle_alpha   90.00
_cell.angle_beta   90.00
_cell.angle_gamma   90.00
#
_symmetry.space_group_name_H-M   'P 1'
#
loop_
_entity.id
_entity.type
_entity.pdbx_description
1 polymer ?
#
loop_
_entity_poly.entity_id
_entity_poly.type
_entity_poly.pdbx_seq_one_letter_code
_entity_poly.pdbx_strand_id
1 'polypeptide(L)'
;MKLFLQLTNDNFVPTGTGFLIDFSNSKIKIRKISNSVLEKLFNKYREEDNINYLNLKIRKESLHMTIDNFLPFEDLLIGFQCRVRRLPNLYNNRFWYHFTNVYIAKEHFRSDKICFGCDPLFQTVLNL
;
A
#
# COMPACT_ATOMS: atom_id res chain seq x y z
N MET A 1 13.95 6.35 7.09
CA MET A 1 12.59 5.87 7.44
C MET A 1 12.55 4.36 7.33
N LYS A 2 11.78 3.66 8.17
CA LYS A 2 11.45 2.24 8.01
C LYS A 2 9.98 2.09 7.62
N LEU A 3 9.72 1.30 6.59
CA LEU A 3 8.38 0.97 6.10
C LEU A 3 8.03 -0.46 6.49
N PHE A 4 6.89 -0.61 7.16
CA PHE A 4 6.29 -1.87 7.56
C PHE A 4 5.08 -2.08 6.64
N LEU A 5 5.24 -2.91 5.62
CA LEU A 5 4.21 -3.19 4.64
C LEU A 5 3.53 -4.52 5.00
N GLN A 6 2.30 -4.44 5.51
CA GLN A 6 1.53 -5.60 5.95
C GLN A 6 0.40 -5.89 4.96
N LEU A 7 0.44 -7.06 4.33
CA LEU A 7 -0.65 -7.54 3.48
C LEU A 7 -1.83 -8.01 4.36
N THR A 8 -3.04 -7.57 4.02
CA THR A 8 -4.26 -7.90 4.76
C THR A 8 -5.33 -8.49 3.86
N ASN A 9 -6.32 -9.11 4.49
CA ASN A 9 -7.62 -9.42 3.86
C ASN A 9 -8.55 -8.20 3.87
N ASP A 10 -9.81 -8.41 3.47
CA ASP A 10 -10.83 -7.35 3.37
C ASP A 10 -11.14 -6.64 4.69
N ASN A 11 -10.98 -7.36 5.80
CA ASN A 11 -11.22 -6.86 7.16
C ASN A 11 -9.96 -6.21 7.79
N PHE A 12 -8.92 -5.95 7.00
CA PHE A 12 -7.63 -5.44 7.47
C PHE A 12 -6.93 -6.32 8.51
N VAL A 13 -7.26 -7.61 8.53
CA VAL A 13 -6.56 -8.59 9.35
C VAL A 13 -5.29 -9.00 8.60
N PRO A 14 -4.08 -8.74 9.13
CA PRO A 14 -2.85 -9.13 8.49
C PRO A 14 -2.71 -10.65 8.46
N THR A 15 -2.58 -11.25 7.29
CA THR A 15 -2.42 -12.71 7.13
C THR A 15 -1.10 -13.02 6.42
N GLY A 16 -0.43 -14.10 6.83
CA GLY A 16 0.83 -14.54 6.25
C GLY A 16 2.00 -13.58 6.48
N THR A 17 2.63 -13.14 5.39
CA THR A 17 3.89 -12.38 5.40
C THR A 17 3.70 -10.95 4.90
N GLY A 18 4.49 -10.04 5.45
CA GLY A 18 4.68 -8.70 4.93
C GLY A 18 6.16 -8.41 4.69
N PHE A 19 6.48 -7.13 4.50
CA PHE A 19 7.81 -6.66 4.18
C PHE A 19 8.24 -5.54 5.13
N LEU A 20 9.45 -5.67 5.68
CA LEU A 20 10.16 -4.57 6.33
C LEU A 20 11.16 -4.00 5.32
N ILE A 21 11.00 -2.71 5.03
CA ILE A 21 11.87 -1.99 4.09
C ILE A 21 12.54 -0.86 4.85
N ASP A 22 13.87 -0.86 4.84
CA ASP A 22 14.68 0.14 5.53
C ASP A 22 15.31 1.11 4.53
N PHE A 23 14.85 2.36 4.57
CA PHE A 23 15.34 3.49 3.79
C PHE A 23 16.27 4.41 4.61
N SER A 24 16.73 4.00 5.80
CA SER A 24 17.61 4.83 6.65
C SER A 24 19.05 4.92 6.13
N ASN A 25 19.47 3.94 5.32
CA ASN A 25 20.84 3.88 4.77
C ASN A 25 20.83 4.14 3.26
N SER A 26 22.02 4.41 2.70
CA SER A 26 22.19 4.60 1.25
C SER A 26 21.76 3.39 0.41
N LYS A 27 21.89 2.17 0.95
CA LYS A 27 21.37 0.95 0.35
C LYS A 27 20.07 0.53 1.03
N ILE A 28 19.01 0.41 0.25
CA ILE A 28 17.70 -0.06 0.71
C ILE A 28 17.80 -1.53 1.10
N LYS A 29 17.32 -1.87 2.30
CA LYS A 29 17.27 -3.26 2.79
C LYS A 29 15.84 -3.72 2.86
N ILE A 30 15.53 -4.89 2.28
CA ILE A 30 14.19 -5.48 2.28
C ILE A 30 14.24 -6.82 2.98
N ARG A 31 13.28 -7.09 3.87
CA ARG A 31 13.13 -8.38 4.55
C ARG A 31 11.67 -8.82 4.48
N LYS A 32 11.43 -10.03 3.96
CA LYS A 32 10.12 -10.69 4.03
C LYS A 32 10.00 -11.40 5.38
N ILE A 33 9.03 -11.01 6.19
CA ILE A 33 8.81 -11.53 7.55
C ILE A 33 7.32 -11.66 7.84
N SER A 34 6.95 -12.44 8.87
CA SER A 34 5.54 -12.61 9.23
C SER A 34 4.93 -11.29 9.72
N ASN A 35 3.64 -11.09 9.46
CA ASN A 35 2.93 -9.89 9.91
C ASN A 35 2.91 -9.73 11.44
N SER A 36 2.88 -10.85 12.19
CA SER A 36 2.96 -10.82 13.65
C SER A 36 4.30 -10.30 14.16
N VAL A 37 5.40 -10.63 13.48
CA VAL A 37 6.74 -10.10 13.80
C VAL A 37 6.85 -8.64 13.38
N LEU A 38 6.31 -8.24 12.22
CA LEU A 38 6.27 -6.84 11.79
C LEU A 38 5.57 -5.95 12.83
N GLU A 39 4.40 -6.37 13.31
CA GLU A 39 3.64 -5.63 14.30
C GLU A 39 4.42 -5.47 15.62
N LYS A 40 5.07 -6.54 16.09
CA LYS A 40 5.95 -6.48 17.27
C LYS A 40 7.12 -5.51 17.06
N LEU A 41 7.75 -5.51 15.88
CA LEU A 41 8.86 -4.62 15.56
C LEU A 41 8.41 -3.15 15.45
N PHE A 42 7.24 -2.90 14.88
CA PHE A 42 6.66 -1.55 14.78
C PHE A 42 6.36 -0.98 16.18
N ASN A 43 5.79 -1.80 17.07
CA ASN A 43 5.46 -1.38 18.45
C ASN A 43 6.69 -1.25 19.37
N LYS A 44 7.89 -1.67 18.91
CA LYS A 44 9.17 -1.42 19.59
C LYS A 44 9.80 -0.07 19.22
N TYR A 45 9.07 0.79 18.51
CA TYR A 45 9.50 2.14 18.19
C TYR A 45 9.98 2.89 19.44
N ARG A 46 11.09 3.61 19.30
CA ARG A 46 11.62 4.52 20.31
C ARG A 46 11.94 5.84 19.65
N GLU A 47 11.58 6.94 20.30
CA GLU A 47 11.80 8.28 19.77
C GLU A 47 13.31 8.61 19.69
N GLU A 48 14.11 8.05 20.61
CA GLU A 48 15.57 8.18 20.61
C GLU A 48 16.26 7.62 19.35
N ASP A 49 15.60 6.71 18.62
CA ASP A 49 16.17 6.13 17.39
C ASP A 49 16.25 7.16 16.25
N ASN A 50 15.54 8.29 16.36
CA ASN A 50 15.46 9.35 15.34
C ASN A 50 15.15 8.83 13.91
N ILE A 51 14.31 7.80 13.82
CA ILE A 51 13.90 7.18 12.55
C ILE A 51 12.38 7.11 12.47
N ASN A 52 11.81 7.73 11.44
CA ASN A 52 10.37 7.62 11.17
C ASN A 52 9.99 6.19 10.77
N TYR A 53 8.93 5.68 11.39
CA TYR A 53 8.28 4.42 11.07
C TYR A 53 6.96 4.70 10.36
N LEU A 54 6.76 4.08 9.21
CA LEU A 54 5.52 4.10 8.44
C LEU A 54 5.00 2.67 8.35
N ASN A 55 3.81 2.40 8.87
CA ASN A 55 3.16 1.10 8.75
C ASN A 55 1.94 1.23 7.85
N LEU A 56 1.95 0.47 6.76
CA LEU A 56 0.87 0.41 5.78
C LEU A 56 0.27 -1.00 5.84
N LYS A 57 -0.97 -1.09 6.30
CA LYS A 57 -1.79 -2.30 6.22
C LYS A 57 -2.64 -2.20 4.97
N ILE A 58 -2.35 -3.01 3.95
CA ILE A 58 -2.92 -2.86 2.61
C ILE A 58 -3.58 -4.17 2.19
N ARG A 59 -4.79 -4.09 1.63
CA ARG A 59 -5.43 -5.25 1.00
C ARG A 59 -4.53 -5.78 -0.12
N LYS A 60 -4.32 -7.10 -0.12
CA LYS A 60 -3.34 -7.74 -1.01
C LYS A 60 -3.59 -7.43 -2.48
N GLU A 61 -4.83 -7.56 -2.91
CA GLU A 61 -5.30 -7.37 -4.26
C GLU A 61 -5.08 -5.92 -4.72
N SER A 62 -5.38 -4.96 -3.84
CA SER A 62 -5.17 -3.53 -4.11
C SER A 62 -3.70 -3.17 -4.25
N LEU A 63 -2.84 -3.76 -3.41
CA LEU A 63 -1.39 -3.55 -3.55
C LEU A 63 -0.88 -4.12 -4.87
N HIS A 64 -1.30 -5.34 -5.25
CA HIS A 64 -0.92 -5.95 -6.53
C HIS A 64 -1.34 -5.06 -7.69
N MET A 65 -2.61 -4.61 -7.72
CA MET A 65 -3.10 -3.70 -8.75
C MET A 65 -2.25 -2.42 -8.85
N THR A 66 -1.88 -1.85 -7.72
CA THR A 66 -1.09 -0.61 -7.66
C THR A 66 0.32 -0.81 -8.19
N ILE A 67 0.99 -1.89 -7.79
CA ILE A 67 2.37 -2.16 -8.22
C ILE A 67 2.39 -2.60 -9.69
N ASP A 68 1.55 -3.56 -10.08
CA ASP A 68 1.55 -4.17 -11.42
C ASP A 68 1.22 -3.15 -12.52
N ASN A 69 0.41 -2.13 -12.19
CA ASN A 69 0.03 -1.07 -13.14
C ASN A 69 0.75 0.27 -12.88
N PHE A 70 1.77 0.28 -12.02
CA PHE A 70 2.52 1.50 -11.66
C PHE A 70 1.63 2.69 -11.28
N LEU A 71 0.57 2.42 -10.51
CA LEU A 71 -0.36 3.45 -10.04
C LEU A 71 0.22 4.21 -8.84
N PRO A 72 -0.20 5.48 -8.63
CA PRO A 72 0.14 6.23 -7.44
C PRO A 72 -0.19 5.47 -6.14
N PHE A 73 0.74 5.43 -5.20
CA PHE A 73 0.46 4.81 -3.90
C PHE A 73 -0.60 5.58 -3.09
N GLU A 74 -0.81 6.88 -3.34
CA GLU A 74 -1.92 7.60 -2.70
C GLU A 74 -3.30 7.09 -3.12
N ASP A 75 -3.45 6.43 -4.27
CA ASP A 75 -4.74 5.84 -4.68
C ASP A 75 -5.18 4.73 -3.72
N LEU A 76 -4.24 4.04 -3.07
CA LEU A 76 -4.53 3.08 -2.00
C LEU A 76 -5.21 3.73 -0.79
N LEU A 77 -5.04 5.05 -0.60
CA LEU A 77 -5.68 5.81 0.46
C LEU A 77 -7.11 6.21 0.08
N ILE A 78 -7.35 6.55 -1.20
CA ILE A 78 -8.59 7.15 -1.70
C ILE A 78 -9.78 6.16 -1.67
N GLY A 79 -9.53 4.85 -1.63
CA GLY A 79 -10.56 3.81 -1.58
C GLY A 79 -10.68 3.05 -0.25
N PHE A 80 -10.10 3.56 0.84
CA PHE A 80 -9.94 2.80 2.09
C PHE A 80 -9.33 1.42 1.85
N GLN A 81 -8.35 1.31 0.94
CA GLN A 81 -7.63 0.05 0.65
C GLN A 81 -6.38 -0.13 1.51
N CYS A 82 -5.98 0.96 2.20
CA CYS A 82 -4.83 1.00 3.07
C CYS A 82 -5.16 1.69 4.41
N ARG A 83 -4.68 1.13 5.51
CA ARG A 83 -4.63 1.78 6.84
C ARG A 83 -3.20 2.19 7.15
N VAL A 84 -3.02 3.47 7.50
CA VAL A 84 -1.72 4.08 7.75
C VAL A 84 -1.51 4.32 9.24
N ARG A 85 -0.38 3.88 9.79
CA ARG A 85 0.10 4.26 11.12
C ARG A 85 1.49 4.86 11.00
N ARG A 86 1.77 5.91 11.76
CA ARG A 86 3.02 6.68 11.71
C ARG A 86 3.55 6.89 13.11
N LEU A 87 4.84 6.59 13.31
CA LEU A 87 5.55 6.86 14.55
C LEU A 87 6.91 7.48 14.20
N PRO A 88 7.18 8.76 14.55
CA PRO A 88 6.25 9.72 15.12
C PRO A 88 5.15 10.09 14.10
N ASN A 89 4.14 10.87 14.50
CA ASN A 89 3.04 11.27 13.62
C ASN A 89 3.45 12.35 12.58
N LEU A 90 4.45 12.03 11.76
CA LEU A 90 4.98 12.89 10.70
C LEU A 90 4.59 12.35 9.32
N TYR A 91 4.19 13.24 8.43
CA TYR A 91 3.92 12.89 7.04
C TYR A 91 5.23 12.79 6.25
N ASN A 92 5.58 11.59 5.80
CA ASN A 92 6.79 11.32 5.03
C ASN A 92 6.64 11.79 3.57
N ASN A 93 6.59 13.10 3.35
CA ASN A 93 6.31 13.73 2.04
C ASN A 93 7.20 13.20 0.91
N ARG A 94 8.49 13.00 1.14
CA ARG A 94 9.43 12.48 0.13
C ARG A 94 9.09 11.06 -0.31
N PHE A 95 8.61 10.22 0.62
CA PHE A 95 8.18 8.86 0.29
C PHE A 95 6.93 8.92 -0.60
N TRP A 96 5.93 9.68 -0.18
CA TRP A 96 4.67 9.84 -0.90
C TRP A 96 4.89 10.40 -2.30
N TYR A 97 5.55 11.57 -2.41
CA TYR A 97 5.95 12.16 -3.69
C TYR A 97 6.71 11.18 -4.59
N HIS A 98 7.62 10.41 -4.00
CA HIS A 98 8.21 9.17 -4.50
C HIS A 98 7.27 8.37 -5.40
N PHE A 99 6.33 7.75 -4.70
CA PHE A 99 5.48 6.68 -5.18
C PHE A 99 4.23 7.17 -5.91
N THR A 100 4.03 8.49 -6.02
CA THR A 100 2.96 9.07 -6.87
C THR A 100 3.47 9.85 -8.06
N ASN A 101 4.65 10.48 -8.00
CA ASN A 101 5.08 11.38 -9.07
C ASN A 101 6.29 10.85 -9.86
N VAL A 102 7.15 10.06 -9.22
CA VAL A 102 8.40 9.58 -9.85
C VAL A 102 8.30 8.11 -10.25
N TYR A 103 7.71 7.28 -9.40
CA TYR A 103 7.55 5.84 -9.61
C TYR A 103 6.55 5.49 -10.73
N ILE A 104 5.56 6.34 -10.96
CA ILE A 104 4.41 6.04 -11.81
C ILE A 104 4.82 5.85 -13.28
N ALA A 105 4.08 5.02 -14.01
CA ALA A 105 4.33 4.82 -15.44
C ALA A 105 4.20 6.15 -16.19
N LYS A 106 5.14 6.41 -17.11
CA LYS A 106 5.12 7.61 -17.97
C LYS A 106 3.88 7.65 -18.88
N GLU A 107 3.37 6.48 -19.24
CA GLU A 107 2.18 6.29 -20.04
C GLU A 107 1.16 5.51 -19.22
N HIS A 108 -0.09 5.98 -19.19
CA HIS A 108 -1.17 5.29 -18.50
C HIS A 108 -1.52 3.99 -19.23
N PHE A 109 -1.01 2.86 -18.75
CA PHE A 109 -1.45 1.55 -19.20
C PHE A 109 -2.68 1.13 -18.36
N ARG A 110 -3.85 1.08 -18.99
CA ARG A 110 -5.00 0.34 -18.46
C ARG A 110 -5.00 -1.03 -19.12
N SER A 111 -4.71 -2.06 -18.33
CA SER A 111 -4.95 -3.42 -18.77
C SER A 111 -6.43 -3.73 -18.53
N ASP A 112 -7.21 -3.79 -19.61
CA ASP A 112 -8.57 -4.33 -19.52
C ASP A 112 -8.44 -5.84 -19.34
N LYS A 113 -8.56 -6.32 -18.09
CA LYS A 113 -8.82 -7.74 -17.86
C LYS A 113 -10.22 -8.03 -18.39
N ILE A 114 -10.33 -8.97 -19.31
CA ILE A 114 -11.61 -9.48 -19.78
C ILE A 114 -12.39 -10.03 -18.57
N CYS A 115 -13.36 -9.25 -18.07
CA CYS A 115 -14.39 -9.72 -17.14
C CYS A 115 -15.28 -10.69 -17.92
N PHE A 116 -15.10 -12.00 -17.76
CA PHE A 116 -16.03 -13.01 -18.30
C PHE A 116 -17.35 -13.11 -17.49
N GLY A 117 -17.62 -12.18 -16.57
CA GLY A 117 -18.72 -12.27 -15.60
C GLY A 117 -19.68 -11.08 -15.60
N CYS A 118 -19.67 -10.27 -16.66
CA CYS A 118 -20.45 -9.06 -16.73
C CYS A 118 -21.53 -9.23 -17.83
N ASP A 119 -22.71 -9.76 -17.48
CA ASP A 119 -23.86 -9.71 -18.38
C ASP A 119 -24.26 -8.24 -18.59
N PRO A 120 -24.41 -7.77 -19.84
CA PRO A 120 -24.84 -6.41 -20.11
C PRO A 120 -26.25 -6.18 -19.54
N LEU A 121 -26.37 -5.28 -18.57
CA LEU A 121 -27.64 -4.82 -18.01
C LEU A 121 -28.30 -3.86 -19.02
N PHE A 122 -29.26 -4.37 -19.79
CA PHE A 122 -30.11 -3.54 -20.64
C PHE A 122 -31.19 -2.87 -19.79
N GLN A 123 -30.89 -1.68 -19.26
CA GLN A 123 -31.87 -0.87 -18.56
C GLN A 123 -32.65 -0.01 -19.55
N THR A 124 -33.88 -0.40 -19.86
CA THR A 124 -34.82 0.47 -20.58
C THR A 124 -35.34 1.53 -19.62
N VAL A 125 -34.98 2.80 -19.86
CA VAL A 125 -35.62 3.92 -19.15
C VAL A 125 -37.03 4.06 -19.71
N LEU A 126 -38.02 3.52 -19.00
CA LEU A 126 -39.41 3.86 -19.24
C LEU A 126 -39.62 5.27 -18.69
N ASN A 127 -39.72 6.26 -19.59
CA ASN A 127 -40.18 7.60 -19.24
C ASN A 127 -41.63 7.47 -18.77
N LEU A 128 -41.84 7.72 -17.46
CA LEU A 128 -43.17 7.94 -16.86
C LEU A 128 -43.67 9.35 -17.18
#